data_AF-A0A8F6TYM7-F1
#
_entry.id   AF-A0A8F6TYM7-F1
#
_cell.length_a   1.000
_cell.length_b   1.000
_cell.length_c   1.000
_cell.angle_alpha   90.00
_cell.angle_beta   90.00
_cell.angle_gamma   90.00
#
_symmetry.space_group_name_H-M   'P 1'
#
loop_
_entity.id
_entity.type
_entity.pdbx_description
1 polymer ?
#
loop_
_entity_poly.entity_id
_entity_poly.type
_entity_poly.pdbx_seq_one_letter_code
_entity_poly.pdbx_strand_id
1 'polypeptide(L)'
;MRRLFPFALMLLAACGAGGPSMQLDATQSRSEARQYFGAETRASGGPGEAIGFYSNGCVAGSQQLAETGPTWQAMRLSRNRNWGHPELIDYVQNLSAQVARNTSWAGLYVGDLSQPRGGPMLTGHASHQVGLDADIWMYPPERLNLSEQERETLSSISVRAERGASVNGNWTADHAEVLRLAATDPRVARIFVTTGVKVWLCENVTGDRSWLSHIRPANGHHYHFHVRLQCPSGDRNCQNQPLPQGDGCQEAYDRAERIRNPPPPSPPNNTPPPESPPSGMRVSLGNMPNQCLGLLSGFE
;
A
#
# COMPACT_ATOMS: atom_id res chain seq x y z
N MET A 1 49.57 -47.74 36.01
CA MET A 1 48.32 -47.03 36.37
C MET A 1 48.00 -46.02 35.26
N ARG A 2 47.12 -46.38 34.32
CA ARG A 2 46.65 -45.49 33.24
C ARG A 2 45.39 -44.77 33.72
N ARG A 3 45.43 -43.44 33.85
CA ARG A 3 44.25 -42.62 34.18
C ARG A 3 43.56 -42.21 32.88
N LEU A 4 42.34 -42.71 32.68
CA LEU A 4 41.42 -42.27 31.63
C LEU A 4 40.77 -40.95 32.07
N PHE A 5 40.90 -39.90 31.25
CA PHE A 5 40.11 -38.66 31.39
C PHE A 5 38.78 -38.84 30.65
N PRO A 6 37.62 -38.58 31.27
CA PRO A 6 36.35 -38.60 30.57
C PRO A 6 36.21 -37.32 29.73
N PHE A 7 36.02 -37.49 28.43
CA PHE A 7 35.54 -36.43 27.53
C PHE A 7 34.09 -36.11 27.89
N ALA A 8 33.83 -34.91 28.40
CA ALA A 8 32.49 -34.38 28.56
C ALA A 8 31.99 -33.87 27.19
N LEU A 9 31.03 -34.59 26.61
CA LEU A 9 30.34 -34.19 25.40
C LEU A 9 29.30 -33.11 25.76
N MET A 10 29.58 -31.83 25.48
CA MET A 10 28.57 -30.77 25.56
C MET A 10 27.58 -30.94 24.40
N LEU A 11 26.36 -31.38 24.71
CA LEU A 11 25.22 -31.31 23.81
C LEU A 11 24.75 -29.85 23.75
N LEU A 12 25.02 -29.17 22.63
CA LEU A 12 24.36 -27.91 22.27
C LEU A 12 22.90 -28.24 21.94
N ALA A 13 21.98 -27.91 22.86
CA ALA A 13 20.55 -27.93 22.57
C ALA A 13 20.25 -26.86 21.51
N ALA A 14 19.87 -27.30 20.31
CA ALA A 14 19.33 -26.41 19.29
C ALA A 14 17.94 -25.95 19.74
N CYS A 15 17.83 -24.73 20.26
CA CYS A 15 16.55 -24.06 20.44
C CYS A 15 15.94 -23.82 19.05
N GLY A 16 14.92 -24.61 18.70
CA GLY A 16 14.10 -24.35 17.52
C GLY A 16 13.43 -22.99 17.64
N ALA A 17 13.44 -22.21 16.56
CA ALA A 17 12.82 -20.89 16.44
C ALA A 17 11.28 -20.97 16.34
N GLY A 18 10.64 -21.65 17.30
CA GLY A 18 9.19 -21.66 17.47
C GLY A 18 8.84 -20.82 18.69
N GLY A 19 8.59 -19.52 18.49
CA GLY A 19 7.94 -18.71 19.52
C GLY A 19 6.55 -19.26 19.86
N PRO A 20 5.96 -18.87 21.01
CA PRO A 20 4.62 -19.34 21.38
C PRO A 20 3.61 -19.01 20.27
N SER A 21 3.01 -20.05 19.70
CA SER A 21 1.90 -19.90 18.74
C SER A 21 0.66 -19.46 19.51
N MET A 22 0.21 -18.24 19.27
CA MET A 22 -1.05 -17.74 19.81
C MET A 22 -2.20 -18.59 19.27
N GLN A 23 -2.95 -19.22 20.18
CA GLN A 23 -3.98 -20.20 19.82
C GLN A 23 -5.35 -19.53 19.86
N LEU A 24 -5.92 -19.26 18.69
CA LEU A 24 -7.27 -18.70 18.58
C LEU A 24 -8.31 -19.77 18.92
N ASP A 25 -9.37 -19.39 19.64
CA ASP A 25 -10.53 -20.26 19.75
C ASP A 25 -11.31 -20.33 18.41
N ALA A 26 -12.26 -21.27 18.33
CA ALA A 26 -13.02 -21.51 17.10
C ALA A 26 -13.90 -20.33 16.68
N THR A 27 -14.33 -19.50 17.62
CA THR A 27 -15.14 -18.30 17.37
C THR A 27 -14.24 -17.18 16.85
N GLN A 28 -13.14 -16.88 17.57
CA GLN A 28 -12.16 -15.87 17.20
C GLN A 28 -11.55 -16.13 15.82
N SER A 29 -11.21 -17.39 15.54
CA SER A 29 -10.65 -17.80 14.24
C SER A 29 -11.54 -17.43 13.05
N ARG A 30 -12.87 -17.40 13.25
CA ARG A 30 -13.88 -17.05 12.24
C ARG A 30 -14.22 -15.55 12.20
N SER A 31 -13.84 -14.79 13.21
CA SER A 31 -14.09 -13.35 13.25
C SER A 31 -13.30 -12.61 12.16
N GLU A 32 -13.88 -11.55 11.60
CA GLU A 32 -13.20 -10.72 10.61
C GLU A 32 -12.06 -9.92 11.25
N ALA A 33 -10.83 -10.09 10.73
CA ALA A 33 -9.63 -9.47 11.27
C ALA A 33 -9.70 -7.93 11.30
N ARG A 34 -10.44 -7.31 10.36
CA ARG A 34 -10.63 -5.85 10.32
C ARG A 34 -11.24 -5.25 11.59
N GLN A 35 -12.02 -6.03 12.35
CA GLN A 35 -12.62 -5.56 13.60
C GLN A 35 -11.58 -5.43 14.72
N TYR A 36 -10.49 -6.19 14.64
CA TYR A 36 -9.41 -6.17 15.60
C TYR A 36 -8.37 -5.12 15.21
N PHE A 37 -7.87 -5.16 13.97
CA PHE A 37 -6.91 -4.18 13.48
C PHE A 37 -7.48 -2.76 13.43
N GLY A 38 -8.76 -2.60 13.09
CA GLY A 38 -9.44 -1.31 13.09
C GLY A 38 -9.69 -0.71 14.47
N ALA A 39 -9.54 -1.50 15.55
CA ALA A 39 -9.64 -1.03 16.93
C ALA A 39 -8.30 -0.54 17.50
N GLU A 40 -7.17 -0.87 16.84
CA GLU A 40 -5.85 -0.45 17.30
C GLU A 40 -5.63 1.04 17.01
N THR A 41 -5.33 1.80 18.06
CA THR A 41 -5.11 3.26 17.96
C THR A 41 -3.64 3.66 17.94
N ARG A 42 -2.73 2.72 18.22
CA ARG A 42 -1.28 2.95 18.34
C ARG A 42 -0.49 1.80 17.71
N ALA A 43 0.72 2.12 17.24
CA ALA A 43 1.65 1.12 16.73
C ALA A 43 1.98 0.06 17.79
N SER A 44 2.36 -1.13 17.34
CA SER A 44 3.02 -2.10 18.20
C SER A 44 4.45 -1.65 18.52
N GLY A 45 5.05 -2.22 19.56
CA GLY A 45 6.46 -2.01 19.88
C GLY A 45 7.40 -2.77 18.92
N GLY A 46 8.71 -2.54 19.10
CA GLY A 46 9.76 -3.23 18.36
C GLY A 46 10.19 -2.53 17.07
N PRO A 47 11.09 -3.16 16.29
CA PRO A 47 11.54 -2.64 15.00
C PRO A 47 10.42 -2.68 13.95
N GLY A 48 10.57 -1.88 12.90
CA GLY A 48 9.69 -1.93 11.73
C GLY A 48 9.81 -3.28 11.03
N GLU A 49 8.68 -3.96 10.81
CA GLU A 49 8.63 -5.21 10.05
C GLU A 49 7.31 -5.30 9.28
N ALA A 50 7.39 -5.46 7.97
CA ALA A 50 6.25 -5.81 7.12
C ALA A 50 6.02 -7.33 7.13
N ILE A 51 4.79 -7.76 7.41
CA ILE A 51 4.46 -9.18 7.60
C ILE A 51 3.31 -9.59 6.69
N GLY A 52 3.52 -10.65 5.91
CA GLY A 52 2.53 -11.21 5.00
C GLY A 52 2.52 -10.53 3.64
N PHE A 53 1.35 -10.51 3.01
CA PHE A 53 1.13 -9.93 1.70
C PHE A 53 0.39 -8.59 1.81
N TYR A 54 0.55 -7.70 0.83
CA TYR A 54 -0.04 -6.35 0.83
C TYR A 54 -1.54 -6.27 1.15
N SER A 55 -2.30 -7.34 0.86
CA SER A 55 -3.75 -7.48 1.13
C SER A 55 -4.11 -8.64 2.08
N ASN A 56 -3.12 -9.21 2.77
CA ASN A 56 -3.31 -10.17 3.85
C ASN A 56 -2.06 -10.15 4.74
N GLY A 57 -1.99 -9.20 5.66
CA GLY A 57 -0.78 -8.96 6.45
C GLY A 57 -0.95 -7.90 7.52
N CYS A 58 0.15 -7.51 8.14
CA CYS A 58 0.21 -6.49 9.19
C CYS A 58 1.58 -5.79 9.15
N VAL A 59 1.75 -4.75 9.98
CA VAL A 59 3.05 -4.10 10.17
C VAL A 59 3.35 -3.94 11.66
N ALA A 60 4.53 -4.39 12.07
CA ALA A 60 5.07 -4.15 13.41
C ALA A 60 5.92 -2.87 13.44
N GLY A 61 6.02 -2.22 14.60
CA GLY A 61 6.91 -1.06 14.80
C GLY A 61 6.65 0.07 13.81
N SER A 62 5.41 0.25 13.37
CA SER A 62 5.06 1.26 12.37
C SER A 62 5.30 2.67 12.91
N GLN A 63 5.63 3.58 12.01
CA GLN A 63 5.80 4.99 12.32
C GLN A 63 4.62 5.79 11.80
N GLN A 64 4.21 6.80 12.57
CA GLN A 64 3.23 7.76 12.11
C GLN A 64 3.92 8.82 11.24
N LEU A 65 3.43 9.04 10.03
CA LEU A 65 3.76 10.23 9.25
C LEU A 65 3.26 11.45 10.04
N ALA A 66 4.17 12.36 10.39
CA ALA A 66 3.79 13.62 11.02
C ALA A 66 2.70 14.30 10.17
N GLU A 67 1.64 14.77 10.83
CA GLU A 67 0.46 15.31 10.14
C GLU A 67 0.84 16.44 9.19
N THR A 68 1.83 17.24 9.55
CA THR A 68 2.40 18.29 8.73
C THR A 68 3.90 18.13 8.64
N GLY A 69 4.45 18.23 7.44
CA GLY A 69 5.87 18.44 7.23
C GLY A 69 6.14 19.63 6.31
N PRO A 70 7.42 19.91 6.03
CA PRO A 70 7.81 21.03 5.18
C PRO A 70 7.20 20.99 3.78
N THR A 71 6.99 19.79 3.25
CA THR A 71 6.54 19.55 1.87
C THR A 71 5.37 18.57 1.79
N TRP A 72 4.66 18.32 2.89
CA TRP A 72 3.47 17.45 2.86
C TRP A 72 2.43 17.79 3.94
N GLN A 73 1.20 17.34 3.71
CA GLN A 73 0.17 17.23 4.75
C GLN A 73 -0.57 15.89 4.64
N ALA A 74 -0.73 15.21 5.77
CA ALA A 74 -1.61 14.05 5.88
C ALA A 74 -3.08 14.50 5.91
N MET A 75 -3.91 13.82 5.13
CA MET A 75 -5.32 14.12 4.91
C MET A 75 -6.21 13.10 5.62
N ARG A 76 -7.47 13.48 5.94
CA ARG A 76 -8.42 12.59 6.62
C ARG A 76 -7.86 11.99 7.93
N LEU A 77 -7.29 12.86 8.78
CA LEU A 77 -6.65 12.50 10.06
C LEU A 77 -7.59 11.69 10.95
N SER A 78 -8.89 11.97 10.91
CA SER A 78 -9.93 11.26 11.66
C SER A 78 -9.96 9.73 11.42
N ARG A 79 -9.40 9.27 10.29
CA ARG A 79 -9.32 7.85 9.96
C ARG A 79 -8.20 7.10 10.70
N ASN A 80 -7.22 7.81 11.26
CA ASN A 80 -6.02 7.24 11.87
C ASN A 80 -5.24 6.31 10.92
N ARG A 81 -5.02 6.76 9.67
CA ARG A 81 -4.39 5.98 8.60
C ARG A 81 -3.08 6.56 8.07
N ASN A 82 -2.43 7.43 8.83
CA ASN A 82 -1.13 8.00 8.48
C ASN A 82 0.04 7.20 9.06
N TRP A 83 -0.04 5.87 9.07
CA TRP A 83 0.99 4.98 9.63
C TRP A 83 1.65 4.13 8.55
N GLY A 84 2.90 3.75 8.73
CA GLY A 84 3.61 2.94 7.74
C GLY A 84 4.88 2.31 8.29
N HIS A 85 5.44 1.38 7.52
CA HIS A 85 6.80 0.92 7.74
C HIS A 85 7.76 2.13 7.68
N PRO A 86 8.85 2.19 8.48
CA PRO A 86 9.79 3.30 8.45
C PRO A 86 10.28 3.68 7.03
N GLU A 87 10.54 2.69 6.17
CA GLU A 87 10.91 2.94 4.77
C GLU A 87 9.81 3.64 3.94
N LEU A 88 8.53 3.37 4.23
CA LEU A 88 7.41 4.07 3.58
C LEU A 88 7.34 5.54 4.02
N ILE A 89 7.54 5.80 5.31
CA ILE A 89 7.54 7.16 5.85
C ILE A 89 8.68 7.98 5.22
N ASP A 90 9.89 7.42 5.19
CA ASP A 90 11.03 8.04 4.53
C ASP A 90 10.77 8.27 3.04
N TYR A 91 10.21 7.29 2.33
CA TYR A 91 9.84 7.42 0.92
C TYR A 91 8.87 8.59 0.68
N VAL A 92 7.79 8.68 1.45
CA VAL A 92 6.78 9.74 1.29
C VAL A 92 7.40 11.11 1.54
N GLN A 93 8.23 11.25 2.58
CA GLN A 93 8.93 12.49 2.88
C GLN A 93 9.87 12.89 1.75
N ASN A 94 10.69 11.96 1.26
CA ASN A 94 11.62 12.20 0.15
C ASN A 94 10.89 12.59 -1.14
N LEU A 95 9.88 11.82 -1.53
CA LEU A 95 9.06 12.11 -2.70
C LEU A 95 8.45 13.50 -2.59
N SER A 96 7.89 13.85 -1.43
CA SER A 96 7.26 15.17 -1.23
C SER A 96 8.24 16.32 -1.43
N ALA A 97 9.49 16.16 -0.96
CA ALA A 97 10.54 17.15 -1.14
C ALA A 97 11.05 17.20 -2.58
N GLN A 98 11.06 16.07 -3.30
CA GLN A 98 11.36 16.07 -4.74
C GLN A 98 10.28 16.77 -5.54
N VAL A 99 9.00 16.50 -5.26
CA VAL A 99 7.86 17.15 -5.92
C VAL A 99 7.91 18.67 -5.73
N ALA A 100 8.07 19.13 -4.48
CA ALA A 100 8.16 20.56 -4.18
C ALA A 100 9.31 21.30 -4.88
N ARG A 101 10.38 20.58 -5.26
CA ARG A 101 11.55 21.16 -5.93
C ARG A 101 11.47 21.14 -7.45
N ASN A 102 10.73 20.20 -8.03
CA ASN A 102 10.79 19.90 -9.46
C ASN A 102 9.47 20.16 -10.19
N THR A 103 8.40 20.53 -9.49
CA THR A 103 7.10 20.84 -10.07
C THR A 103 6.54 22.14 -9.49
N SER A 104 5.38 22.59 -9.99
CA SER A 104 4.67 23.74 -9.40
C SER A 104 3.97 23.45 -8.07
N TRP A 105 3.97 22.19 -7.62
CA TRP A 105 3.26 21.78 -6.42
C TRP A 105 4.06 22.21 -5.20
N ALA A 106 3.43 22.81 -4.19
CA ALA A 106 4.10 23.16 -2.93
C ALA A 106 4.62 21.92 -2.16
N GLY A 107 4.11 20.73 -2.51
CA GLY A 107 4.41 19.46 -1.87
C GLY A 107 3.35 18.42 -2.20
N LEU A 108 3.01 17.57 -1.22
CA LEU A 108 1.99 16.52 -1.38
C LEU A 108 0.87 16.57 -0.34
N TYR A 109 -0.35 16.32 -0.80
CA TYR A 109 -1.43 15.86 0.07
C TYR A 109 -1.46 14.33 0.08
N VAL A 110 -1.18 13.76 1.25
CA VAL A 110 -1.04 12.32 1.47
C VAL A 110 -2.34 11.77 2.02
N GLY A 111 -2.94 10.81 1.31
CA GLY A 111 -4.15 10.11 1.72
C GLY A 111 -3.88 8.99 2.72
N ASP A 112 -4.58 7.88 2.55
CA ASP A 112 -4.43 6.73 3.43
C ASP A 112 -3.05 6.06 3.19
N LEU A 113 -2.28 5.87 4.26
CA LEU A 113 -1.18 4.91 4.36
C LEU A 113 -1.76 3.62 4.97
N SER A 114 -1.26 3.14 6.11
CA SER A 114 -1.80 2.00 6.86
C SER A 114 -2.43 2.45 8.19
N GLN A 115 -3.17 1.54 8.83
CA GLN A 115 -3.56 1.65 10.24
C GLN A 115 -2.31 1.46 11.14
N PRO A 116 -2.38 1.77 12.45
CA PRO A 116 -1.20 1.73 13.33
C PRO A 116 -0.48 0.37 13.38
N ARG A 117 -1.21 -0.74 13.19
CA ARG A 117 -0.62 -2.09 13.13
C ARG A 117 -0.88 -2.77 11.79
N GLY A 118 -1.23 -1.99 10.77
CA GLY A 118 -1.60 -2.50 9.45
C GLY A 118 -2.93 -3.25 9.46
N GLY A 119 -2.97 -4.40 8.81
CA GLY A 119 -4.15 -5.27 8.81
C GLY A 119 -5.29 -4.81 7.90
N PRO A 120 -6.30 -5.67 7.70
CA PRO A 120 -7.52 -5.31 6.99
C PRO A 120 -8.20 -4.09 7.61
N MET A 121 -8.63 -3.15 6.78
CA MET A 121 -9.31 -1.93 7.23
C MET A 121 -10.82 -2.14 7.35
N LEU A 122 -11.47 -1.39 8.24
CA LEU A 122 -12.94 -1.40 8.37
C LEU A 122 -13.64 -1.05 7.04
N THR A 123 -13.05 -0.14 6.27
CA THR A 123 -13.60 0.43 5.03
C THR A 123 -12.51 0.81 4.03
N GLY A 124 -12.89 0.85 2.75
CA GLY A 124 -12.07 1.41 1.67
C GLY A 124 -11.18 0.37 1.00
N HIS A 125 -10.01 0.14 1.59
CA HIS A 125 -8.88 -0.49 0.91
C HIS A 125 -8.81 -2.00 1.09
N ALA A 126 -8.54 -2.70 -0.01
CA ALA A 126 -8.22 -4.13 0.04
C ALA A 126 -6.74 -4.39 0.45
N SER A 127 -5.83 -3.46 0.15
CA SER A 127 -4.42 -3.51 0.57
C SER A 127 -4.12 -2.52 1.71
N HIS A 128 -2.93 -1.92 1.78
CA HIS A 128 -2.49 -1.05 2.89
C HIS A 128 -2.35 -1.78 4.22
N GLN A 129 -2.14 -3.09 4.17
CA GLN A 129 -2.10 -3.91 5.39
C GLN A 129 -0.70 -4.04 5.97
N VAL A 130 0.35 -3.88 5.17
CA VAL A 130 1.74 -4.19 5.57
C VAL A 130 2.63 -2.96 5.72
N GLY A 131 2.06 -1.75 5.74
CA GLY A 131 2.87 -0.54 5.94
C GLY A 131 3.68 -0.10 4.72
N LEU A 132 3.37 -0.59 3.51
CA LEU A 132 4.15 -0.35 2.28
C LEU A 132 3.33 0.25 1.12
N ASP A 133 2.11 0.69 1.40
CA ASP A 133 1.21 1.31 0.42
C ASP A 133 0.88 2.76 0.83
N ALA A 134 0.85 3.68 -0.13
CA ALA A 134 0.51 5.08 0.08
C ALA A 134 -0.40 5.62 -1.04
N ASP A 135 -1.53 6.21 -0.66
CA ASP A 135 -2.33 7.02 -1.57
C ASP A 135 -1.82 8.46 -1.59
N ILE A 136 -1.51 8.98 -2.78
CA ILE A 136 -1.14 10.38 -2.99
C ILE A 136 -2.20 11.05 -3.84
N TRP A 137 -2.77 12.16 -3.36
CA TRP A 137 -3.86 12.85 -4.05
C TRP A 137 -3.40 13.40 -5.40
N MET A 138 -4.29 13.35 -6.39
CA MET A 138 -4.12 14.04 -7.67
C MET A 138 -4.35 15.57 -7.56
N TYR A 139 -4.59 16.10 -6.36
CA TYR A 139 -4.75 17.54 -6.14
C TYR A 139 -3.39 18.20 -5.98
N PRO A 140 -2.98 19.13 -6.86
CA PRO A 140 -1.75 19.92 -6.71
C PRO A 140 -1.83 20.87 -5.50
N PRO A 141 -1.06 20.67 -4.42
CA PRO A 141 -1.12 21.57 -3.27
C PRO A 141 -0.55 22.94 -3.63
N GLU A 142 -1.34 24.01 -3.48
CA GLU A 142 -0.85 25.39 -3.57
C GLU A 142 -0.28 25.90 -2.24
N ARG A 143 -0.64 25.26 -1.13
CA ARG A 143 -0.20 25.60 0.23
C ARG A 143 -0.16 24.36 1.12
N LEU A 144 0.60 24.43 2.21
CA LEU A 144 0.77 23.34 3.19
C LEU A 144 0.47 23.81 4.62
N ASN A 145 -0.57 24.62 4.77
CA ASN A 145 -1.04 25.13 6.06
C ASN A 145 -2.56 24.90 6.26
N LEU A 146 -3.12 23.81 5.70
CA LEU A 146 -4.50 23.43 5.99
C LEU A 146 -4.67 23.14 7.49
N SER A 147 -5.75 23.66 8.06
CA SER A 147 -6.30 23.27 9.35
C SER A 147 -6.81 21.82 9.33
N GLU A 148 -7.00 21.23 10.51
CA GLU A 148 -7.57 19.88 10.63
C GLU A 148 -8.94 19.77 9.91
N GLN A 149 -9.84 20.74 10.11
CA GLN A 149 -11.16 20.74 9.48
C GLN A 149 -11.09 20.81 7.95
N GLU A 150 -10.13 21.55 7.40
CA GLU A 150 -9.91 21.60 5.96
C GLU A 150 -9.43 20.24 5.42
N ARG A 151 -8.56 19.53 6.16
CA ARG A 151 -8.09 18.19 5.77
C ARG A 151 -9.18 17.13 5.79
N GLU A 152 -10.25 17.35 6.55
CA GLU A 152 -11.42 16.47 6.58
C GLU A 152 -12.42 16.77 5.45
N THR A 153 -12.50 18.02 4.98
CA THR A 153 -13.55 18.46 4.05
C THR A 153 -13.05 18.68 2.62
N LEU A 154 -11.80 19.11 2.43
CA LEU A 154 -11.18 19.24 1.11
C LEU A 154 -11.23 17.90 0.40
N SER A 155 -11.49 17.88 -0.90
CA SER A 155 -11.48 16.66 -1.71
C SER A 155 -10.45 16.77 -2.82
N SER A 156 -9.88 15.64 -3.20
CA SER A 156 -9.00 15.59 -4.37
C SER A 156 -9.78 15.79 -5.68
N ILE A 157 -9.06 16.06 -6.77
CA ILE A 157 -9.63 16.27 -8.11
C ILE A 157 -9.61 15.00 -8.94
N SER A 158 -10.64 14.81 -9.77
CA SER A 158 -10.67 13.69 -10.73
C SER A 158 -9.87 14.07 -11.96
N VAL A 159 -8.93 13.23 -12.38
CA VAL A 159 -8.21 13.38 -13.67
C VAL A 159 -8.82 12.55 -14.80
N ARG A 160 -9.91 11.82 -14.53
CA ARG A 160 -10.55 10.89 -15.47
C ARG A 160 -11.46 11.58 -16.50
N ALA A 161 -11.36 11.15 -17.76
CA ALA A 161 -12.32 11.37 -18.86
C ALA A 161 -12.73 10.02 -19.49
N GLU A 162 -13.76 10.04 -20.36
CA GLU A 162 -14.20 8.87 -21.15
C GLU A 162 -14.33 7.57 -20.35
N ARG A 163 -15.03 7.62 -19.20
CA ARG A 163 -15.20 6.47 -18.29
C ARG A 163 -13.90 5.85 -17.73
N GLY A 164 -12.75 6.46 -17.96
CA GLY A 164 -11.44 5.90 -17.58
C GLY A 164 -10.45 5.77 -18.73
N ALA A 165 -10.89 5.88 -19.99
CA ALA A 165 -10.03 5.62 -21.15
C ALA A 165 -9.04 6.77 -21.44
N SER A 166 -9.32 7.98 -20.99
CA SER A 166 -8.47 9.17 -21.20
C SER A 166 -8.44 10.05 -19.94
N VAL A 167 -7.59 11.09 -19.98
CA VAL A 167 -7.53 12.11 -18.93
C VAL A 167 -8.33 13.36 -19.31
N ASN A 168 -8.81 14.11 -18.32
CA ASN A 168 -9.50 15.39 -18.50
C ASN A 168 -8.54 16.58 -18.32
N GLY A 169 -9.07 17.81 -18.38
CA GLY A 169 -8.29 19.04 -18.23
C GLY A 169 -7.65 19.31 -16.86
N ASN A 170 -7.94 18.50 -15.83
CA ASN A 170 -7.24 18.59 -14.55
C ASN A 170 -5.84 17.96 -14.61
N TRP A 171 -5.60 17.05 -15.57
CA TRP A 171 -4.29 16.42 -15.76
C TRP A 171 -3.30 17.41 -16.38
N THR A 172 -2.08 17.46 -15.83
CA THR A 172 -1.02 18.37 -16.30
C THR A 172 0.31 17.64 -16.45
N ALA A 173 1.29 18.28 -17.11
CA ALA A 173 2.65 17.75 -17.19
C ALA A 173 3.29 17.54 -15.80
N ASP A 174 2.96 18.37 -14.82
CA ASP A 174 3.43 18.20 -13.44
C ASP A 174 2.91 16.91 -12.81
N HIS A 175 1.69 16.47 -13.12
CA HIS A 175 1.22 15.16 -12.64
C HIS A 175 2.08 14.03 -13.21
N ALA A 176 2.47 14.13 -14.48
CA ALA A 176 3.36 13.16 -15.10
C ALA A 176 4.76 13.17 -14.45
N GLU A 177 5.29 14.34 -14.13
CA GLU A 177 6.57 14.49 -13.44
C GLU A 177 6.52 13.96 -12.00
N VAL A 178 5.44 14.21 -11.25
CA VAL A 178 5.21 13.62 -9.92
C VAL A 178 5.25 12.10 -10.00
N LEU A 179 4.55 11.50 -10.97
CA LEU A 179 4.56 10.05 -11.16
C LEU A 179 5.94 9.52 -11.58
N ARG A 180 6.69 10.28 -12.37
CA ARG A 180 8.07 9.92 -12.74
C ARG A 180 8.96 9.90 -11.50
N LEU A 181 8.96 10.98 -10.71
CA LEU A 181 9.74 11.08 -9.47
C LEU A 181 9.39 9.94 -8.50
N ALA A 182 8.10 9.64 -8.35
CA ALA A 182 7.64 8.52 -7.55
C ALA A 182 8.18 7.18 -8.09
N ALA A 183 8.02 6.90 -9.37
CA ALA A 183 8.37 5.62 -9.98
C ALA A 183 9.88 5.38 -10.12
N THR A 184 10.71 6.42 -10.06
CA THR A 184 12.17 6.30 -10.15
C THR A 184 12.84 5.92 -8.83
N ASP A 185 12.12 5.95 -7.70
CA ASP A 185 12.67 5.49 -6.43
C ASP A 185 12.84 3.95 -6.46
N PRO A 186 14.03 3.42 -6.13
CA PRO A 186 14.31 1.98 -6.24
C PRO A 186 13.46 1.12 -5.29
N ARG A 187 12.84 1.71 -4.26
CA ARG A 187 11.93 1.00 -3.36
C ARG A 187 10.59 0.71 -4.01
N VAL A 188 10.19 1.42 -5.07
CA VAL A 188 8.86 1.27 -5.66
C VAL A 188 8.74 -0.03 -6.45
N ALA A 189 7.72 -0.82 -6.11
CA ALA A 189 7.35 -2.00 -6.88
C ALA A 189 6.34 -1.63 -7.98
N ARG A 190 5.31 -0.86 -7.63
CA ARG A 190 4.20 -0.48 -8.50
C ARG A 190 3.59 0.86 -8.11
N ILE A 191 3.03 1.54 -9.09
CA ILE A 191 2.13 2.67 -8.90
C ILE A 191 0.84 2.41 -9.67
N PHE A 192 -0.31 2.41 -9.01
CA PHE A 192 -1.60 2.22 -9.65
C PHE A 192 -2.27 3.56 -9.95
N VAL A 193 -2.71 3.71 -11.20
CA VAL A 193 -3.35 4.93 -11.72
C VAL A 193 -4.59 4.56 -12.54
N THR A 194 -5.50 5.50 -12.74
CA THR A 194 -6.59 5.32 -13.70
C THR A 194 -6.05 5.08 -15.12
N THR A 195 -6.76 4.31 -15.95
CA THR A 195 -6.24 3.82 -17.25
C THR A 195 -5.78 4.96 -18.16
N GLY A 196 -6.57 6.03 -18.28
CA GLY A 196 -6.26 7.17 -19.12
C GLY A 196 -4.94 7.86 -18.77
N VAL A 197 -4.54 7.86 -17.50
CA VAL A 197 -3.22 8.39 -17.08
C VAL A 197 -2.11 7.56 -17.69
N LYS A 198 -2.22 6.23 -17.62
CA LYS A 198 -1.20 5.35 -18.21
C LYS A 198 -1.14 5.49 -19.74
N VAL A 199 -2.30 5.60 -20.41
CA VAL A 199 -2.37 5.89 -21.85
C VAL A 199 -1.65 7.19 -22.18
N TRP A 200 -1.97 8.27 -21.47
CA TRP A 200 -1.35 9.59 -21.69
C TRP A 200 0.17 9.51 -21.53
N LEU A 201 0.67 8.85 -20.48
CA LEU A 201 2.11 8.67 -20.27
C LEU A 201 2.76 7.89 -21.41
N CYS A 202 2.11 6.83 -21.88
CA CYS A 202 2.63 6.01 -22.97
C CYS A 202 2.76 6.78 -24.29
N GLU A 203 1.83 7.69 -24.57
CA GLU A 203 1.81 8.52 -25.78
C GLU A 203 2.75 9.72 -25.71
N ASN A 204 3.00 10.27 -24.52
CA ASN A 204 3.68 11.57 -24.37
C ASN A 204 5.11 11.47 -23.80
N VAL A 205 5.46 10.41 -23.06
CA VAL A 205 6.81 10.26 -22.50
C VAL A 205 7.78 9.81 -23.57
N THR A 206 8.79 10.64 -23.82
CA THR A 206 9.91 10.35 -24.73
C THR A 206 11.21 10.20 -23.94
N GLY A 207 12.25 9.61 -24.54
CA GLY A 207 13.53 9.37 -23.86
C GLY A 207 13.47 8.15 -22.93
N ASP A 208 13.91 8.31 -21.68
CA ASP A 208 13.90 7.22 -20.69
C ASP A 208 12.47 6.89 -20.25
N ARG A 209 12.08 5.64 -20.54
CA ARG A 209 10.77 5.07 -20.25
C ARG A 209 10.82 3.92 -19.25
N SER A 210 11.99 3.62 -18.68
CA SER A 210 12.18 2.48 -17.78
C SER A 210 11.22 2.51 -16.57
N TRP A 211 10.99 3.70 -16.02
CA TRP A 211 10.07 3.95 -14.90
C TRP A 211 8.59 3.64 -15.22
N LEU A 212 8.20 3.64 -16.49
CA LEU A 212 6.81 3.30 -16.88
C LEU A 212 6.45 1.87 -16.48
N SER A 213 7.42 0.96 -16.40
CA SER A 213 7.18 -0.42 -15.96
C SER A 213 6.52 -0.51 -14.58
N HIS A 214 6.79 0.45 -13.68
CA HIS A 214 6.16 0.51 -12.36
C HIS A 214 4.72 1.01 -12.42
N ILE A 215 4.32 1.79 -13.44
CA ILE A 215 3.00 2.40 -13.50
C ILE A 215 2.00 1.48 -14.19
N ARG A 216 0.98 1.04 -13.45
CA ARG A 216 0.01 0.04 -13.87
C ARG A 216 -1.42 0.61 -13.87
N PRO A 217 -2.21 0.38 -14.93
CA PRO A 217 -3.59 0.84 -14.97
C PRO A 217 -4.47 0.01 -14.03
N ALA A 218 -5.26 0.68 -13.20
CA ALA A 218 -6.18 0.08 -12.24
C ALA A 218 -7.59 0.70 -12.34
N ASN A 219 -8.59 0.01 -11.79
CA ASN A 219 -9.94 0.56 -11.65
C ASN A 219 -9.94 1.64 -10.56
N GLY A 220 -10.74 2.69 -10.71
CA GLY A 220 -10.69 3.82 -9.78
C GLY A 220 -9.44 4.67 -10.02
N HIS A 221 -8.69 4.95 -8.95
CA HIS A 221 -7.39 5.65 -8.96
C HIS A 221 -7.36 6.93 -9.83
N HIS A 222 -8.49 7.65 -9.84
CA HIS A 222 -8.65 8.89 -10.60
C HIS A 222 -8.63 10.13 -9.72
N TYR A 223 -8.69 9.96 -8.40
CA TYR A 223 -8.53 11.03 -7.40
C TYR A 223 -7.17 10.95 -6.66
N HIS A 224 -6.47 9.84 -6.79
CA HIS A 224 -5.15 9.59 -6.22
C HIS A 224 -4.41 8.61 -7.12
N PHE A 225 -3.09 8.55 -6.99
CA PHE A 225 -2.31 7.38 -7.39
C PHE A 225 -1.89 6.62 -6.14
N HIS A 226 -1.88 5.29 -6.26
CA HIS A 226 -1.50 4.39 -5.18
C HIS A 226 -0.07 3.94 -5.41
N VAL A 227 0.85 4.26 -4.51
CA VAL A 227 2.22 3.74 -4.54
C VAL A 227 2.30 2.48 -3.69
N ARG A 228 3.03 1.48 -4.19
CA ARG A 228 3.43 0.28 -3.46
C ARG A 228 4.95 0.14 -3.48
N LEU A 229 5.54 0.01 -2.31
CA LEU A 229 6.96 -0.34 -2.16
C LEU A 229 7.16 -1.85 -2.24
N GLN A 230 8.39 -2.26 -2.54
CA GLN A 230 8.87 -3.63 -2.39
C GLN A 230 9.01 -3.97 -0.90
N CYS A 231 9.05 -5.26 -0.57
CA CYS A 231 9.40 -5.68 0.78
C CYS A 231 10.78 -5.14 1.19
N PRO A 232 10.91 -4.52 2.38
CA PRO A 232 12.18 -4.07 2.93
C PRO A 232 13.24 -5.16 2.97
N SER A 233 14.51 -4.77 2.84
CA SER A 233 15.62 -5.71 2.92
C SER A 233 15.74 -6.28 4.34
N GLY A 234 15.60 -7.59 4.48
CA GLY A 234 15.70 -8.29 5.77
C GLY A 234 14.36 -8.74 6.35
N ASP A 235 13.23 -8.23 5.84
CA ASP A 235 11.88 -8.64 6.25
C ASP A 235 11.54 -10.01 5.65
N ARG A 236 11.94 -11.07 6.35
CA ARG A 236 11.73 -12.47 5.89
C ARG A 236 10.27 -12.89 5.84
N ASN A 237 9.42 -12.19 6.58
CA ASN A 237 8.00 -12.47 6.66
C ASN A 237 7.17 -11.66 5.64
N CYS A 238 7.80 -10.74 4.89
CA CYS A 238 7.13 -9.96 3.85
C CYS A 238 7.12 -10.71 2.52
N GLN A 239 5.99 -10.69 1.82
CA GLN A 239 5.83 -11.34 0.51
C GLN A 239 5.70 -10.33 -0.63
N ASN A 240 6.70 -10.34 -1.53
CA ASN A 240 6.67 -9.54 -2.75
C ASN A 240 5.66 -10.06 -3.78
N GLN A 241 5.14 -9.13 -4.59
CA GLN A 241 4.51 -9.45 -5.86
C GLN A 241 5.60 -9.60 -6.93
N PRO A 242 5.42 -10.46 -7.95
CA PRO A 242 6.30 -10.46 -9.13
C PRO A 242 6.40 -9.05 -9.72
N LEU A 243 7.57 -8.61 -10.18
CA LEU A 243 7.69 -7.29 -10.81
C LEU A 243 6.94 -7.25 -12.16
N PRO A 244 6.34 -6.10 -12.54
CA PRO A 244 5.78 -5.94 -13.88
C PRO A 244 6.85 -6.14 -14.96
N GLN A 245 6.44 -6.65 -16.12
CA GLN A 245 7.31 -6.76 -17.29
C GLN A 245 6.94 -5.73 -18.34
N GLY A 246 7.95 -5.22 -19.06
CA GLY A 246 7.78 -4.19 -20.09
C GLY A 246 7.31 -2.84 -19.54
N ASP A 247 7.06 -1.89 -20.43
CA ASP A 247 6.57 -0.56 -20.04
C ASP A 247 5.07 -0.53 -19.72
N GLY A 248 4.36 -1.64 -19.97
CA GLY A 248 2.93 -1.79 -19.67
C GLY A 248 1.99 -0.98 -20.57
N CYS A 249 2.46 -0.45 -21.70
CA CYS A 249 1.65 0.41 -22.56
C CYS A 249 0.60 -0.34 -23.36
N GLN A 250 0.91 -1.53 -23.89
CA GLN A 250 -0.07 -2.34 -24.61
C GLN A 250 -1.29 -2.68 -23.74
N GLU A 251 -1.07 -3.10 -22.49
CA GLU A 251 -2.16 -3.39 -21.55
C GLU A 251 -3.04 -2.15 -21.30
N ALA A 252 -2.45 -0.95 -21.23
CA ALA A 252 -3.19 0.28 -21.05
C ALA A 252 -4.08 0.59 -22.26
N TYR A 253 -3.57 0.42 -23.48
CA TYR A 253 -4.33 0.59 -24.72
C TYR A 253 -5.47 -0.43 -24.81
N ASP A 254 -5.20 -1.71 -24.59
CA ASP A 254 -6.23 -2.76 -24.61
C ASP A 254 -7.34 -2.48 -23.59
N ARG A 255 -6.96 -1.96 -22.41
CA ARG A 255 -7.92 -1.59 -21.37
C ARG A 255 -8.73 -0.35 -21.76
N ALA A 256 -8.11 0.66 -22.35
CA ALA A 256 -8.82 1.85 -22.84
C ALA A 256 -9.81 1.49 -23.94
N GLU A 257 -9.43 0.59 -24.85
CA GLU A 257 -10.32 0.06 -25.88
C GLU A 257 -11.54 -0.65 -25.28
N ARG A 258 -11.34 -1.56 -24.30
CA ARG A 258 -12.44 -2.21 -23.58
C ARG A 258 -13.33 -1.23 -22.83
N ILE A 259 -12.78 -0.13 -22.32
CA ILE A 259 -13.58 0.92 -21.66
C ILE A 259 -14.43 1.66 -22.70
N ARG A 260 -13.86 2.03 -23.84
CA ARG A 260 -14.59 2.73 -24.93
C ARG A 260 -15.65 1.84 -25.54
N ASN A 261 -15.32 0.58 -25.79
CA ASN A 261 -16.13 -0.42 -26.45
C ASN A 261 -16.40 -1.59 -25.49
N PRO A 262 -17.26 -1.42 -24.47
CA PRO A 262 -17.56 -2.49 -23.54
C PRO A 262 -18.22 -3.66 -24.29
N PRO A 263 -17.89 -4.92 -23.96
CA PRO A 263 -18.60 -6.05 -24.52
C PRO A 263 -20.09 -5.95 -24.16
N PRO A 264 -21.00 -6.49 -25.00
CA PRO A 264 -22.40 -6.57 -24.65
C PRO A 264 -22.57 -7.31 -23.31
N PRO A 265 -23.54 -6.90 -22.48
CA PRO A 265 -23.77 -7.56 -21.20
C PRO A 265 -24.00 -9.05 -21.41
N SER A 266 -23.32 -9.88 -20.61
CA SER A 266 -23.57 -11.31 -20.63
C SER A 266 -25.03 -11.60 -20.25
N PRO A 267 -25.63 -12.70 -20.74
CA PRO A 267 -26.94 -13.15 -20.27
C PRO A 267 -26.95 -13.25 -18.74
N PRO A 268 -28.10 -13.06 -18.07
CA PRO A 268 -28.20 -13.20 -16.62
C PRO A 268 -27.62 -14.54 -16.19
N ASN A 269 -26.53 -14.51 -15.43
CA ASN A 269 -25.95 -15.72 -14.88
C ASN A 269 -26.67 -16.02 -13.56
N ASN A 270 -27.59 -16.99 -13.60
CA ASN A 270 -28.30 -17.46 -12.41
C ASN A 270 -27.45 -18.43 -11.58
N THR A 271 -26.24 -18.78 -12.03
CA THR A 271 -25.28 -19.52 -11.21
C THR A 271 -24.71 -18.57 -10.15
N PRO A 272 -24.78 -18.93 -8.85
CA PRO A 272 -24.09 -18.19 -7.82
C PRO A 272 -22.63 -18.01 -8.25
N PRO A 273 -22.06 -16.78 -8.17
CA PRO A 273 -20.65 -16.60 -8.48
C PRO A 273 -19.84 -17.57 -7.62
N PRO A 274 -18.79 -18.21 -8.17
CA PRO A 274 -17.90 -19.04 -7.35
C PRO A 274 -17.43 -18.22 -6.13
N GLU A 275 -17.37 -18.85 -4.97
CA GLU A 275 -16.88 -18.21 -3.74
C GLU A 275 -15.52 -17.57 -4.05
N SER A 276 -15.51 -16.25 -4.17
CA SER A 276 -14.27 -15.52 -4.33
C SER A 276 -13.56 -15.55 -2.99
N PRO A 277 -12.22 -15.66 -2.94
CA PRO A 277 -11.50 -15.43 -1.70
C PRO A 277 -11.98 -14.10 -1.13
N PRO A 278 -12.15 -13.99 0.20
CA PRO A 278 -12.62 -12.75 0.77
C PRO A 278 -11.77 -11.62 0.22
N SER A 279 -12.42 -10.53 -0.23
CA SER A 279 -11.72 -9.27 -0.52
C SER A 279 -10.70 -9.04 0.60
N GLY A 280 -9.51 -8.49 0.35
CA GLY A 280 -8.49 -8.29 1.40
C GLY A 280 -9.03 -7.62 2.68
N MET A 281 -10.17 -6.92 2.59
CA MET A 281 -10.94 -6.40 3.72
C MET A 281 -11.63 -7.45 4.63
N ARG A 282 -11.98 -8.64 4.14
CA ARG A 282 -12.81 -9.65 4.82
C ARG A 282 -12.04 -10.93 5.16
N VAL A 283 -10.76 -10.81 5.45
CA VAL A 283 -9.95 -11.93 5.93
C VAL A 283 -10.35 -12.25 7.38
N SER A 284 -10.53 -13.53 7.71
CA SER A 284 -10.77 -13.95 9.10
C SER A 284 -9.46 -14.02 9.88
N LEU A 285 -9.49 -13.86 11.21
CA LEU A 285 -8.28 -13.93 12.03
C LEU A 285 -7.48 -15.23 11.83
N GLY A 286 -8.17 -16.37 11.69
CA GLY A 286 -7.51 -17.67 11.45
C GLY A 286 -6.78 -17.79 10.10
N ASN A 287 -7.02 -16.84 9.17
CA ASN A 287 -6.37 -16.78 7.85
C ASN A 287 -5.30 -15.68 7.75
N MET A 288 -5.08 -14.92 8.84
CA MET A 288 -3.98 -13.95 8.93
C MET A 288 -2.65 -14.69 9.19
N PRO A 289 -1.49 -14.12 8.80
CA PRO A 289 -0.20 -14.62 9.27
C PRO A 289 -0.16 -14.67 10.81
N ASN A 290 0.32 -15.77 11.39
CA ASN A 290 0.30 -15.97 12.85
C ASN A 290 1.00 -14.85 13.63
N GLN A 291 2.09 -14.31 13.08
CA GLN A 291 2.83 -13.18 13.66
C GLN A 291 1.95 -11.94 13.82
N CYS A 292 0.97 -11.74 12.94
CA CYS A 292 0.04 -10.62 13.01
C CYS A 292 -0.91 -10.69 14.20
N LEU A 293 -1.24 -11.90 14.68
CA LEU A 293 -2.07 -12.07 15.88
C LEU A 293 -1.34 -11.53 17.11
N GLY A 294 -0.02 -11.77 17.20
CA GLY A 294 0.82 -11.25 18.28
C GLY A 294 0.98 -9.72 18.28
N LEU A 295 0.51 -9.03 17.22
CA LEU A 295 0.47 -7.59 17.19
C LEU A 295 -0.85 -7.02 17.71
N LEU A 296 -1.85 -7.81 18.10
CA LEU A 296 -3.15 -7.29 18.55
C LEU A 296 -3.18 -7.20 20.08
N SER A 297 -3.60 -6.05 20.62
CA SER A 297 -3.64 -5.79 22.07
C SER A 297 -4.62 -6.70 22.82
N GLY A 298 -5.59 -7.29 22.12
CA GLY A 298 -6.61 -8.18 22.69
C GLY A 298 -6.17 -9.64 22.88
N PHE A 299 -4.91 -9.96 22.58
CA PHE A 299 -4.40 -11.33 22.66
C PHE A 299 -3.11 -11.47 23.50
N GLU A 300 -2.66 -10.41 24.17
CA GLU A 300 -1.51 -10.46 25.10
C GLU A 300 -1.74 -11.40 26.30
#